data_AF-A0A7Z9P129-F1
#
_entry.id   AF-A0A7Z9P129-F1
#
_cell.length_a   1.000
_cell.length_b   1.000
_cell.length_c   1.000
_cell.angle_alpha   90.00
_cell.angle_beta   90.00
_cell.angle_gamma   90.00
#
_symmetry.space_group_name_H-M   'P 1'
#
loop_
_entity.id
_entity.type
_entity.pdbx_description
1 polymer ?
#
loop_
_entity_poly.entity_id
_entity_poly.type
_entity_poly.pdbx_seq_one_letter_code
_entity_poly.pdbx_strand_id
1 'polypeptide(L)'
;MTTIPTTLAMIATSLTATTLMAASSADIDNNGDVNAMDLLSITSFLGQACDSDCAADLNNDGVVNTADIMELMQQWGPVADYVAPVTEPAPETEPEESVTRDPNRDMSWQGQDPILMDAIYYDDLSRSQQRRNLAIELNQGSQTRAWAASNDITVLPISINGAVDYYEDGVIDQDDKDKFLAWMDANVPADYSGPICLDLEGSWWPILDSSNQSVVDTAIDFYIEGLAYAQSLRPNAKIGYWGIPKKSHSKENSTTASIDRLLQASTGLFPDVYEYNPNGNDSNRLEERVEKCIQMVNGEIPVYAVAFPRYSENSSGCRHFHTTPEFMRDQVQSSLDAVWTDANGKDHRVNGVAFWDAYVFVSMYTDNWSTMSNEDRKAYWDDVDALHVEFLSNMKGSVDAACDAAAARRALAEQEDNAVQVATDEAVAVAAAALEAERQQQEAQLLAQLNTAKVRLVRSKKSYRKRARSYRSSRKSWSKAKRAFAKAKRKFKKGSKQYKKALAQYKKSRTKSLRAARSFRKNRSSYRNARANWNTTKTQWQQANAGWDQMASSAQTLLACN
;
A
#
# COMPACT_ATOMS: atom_id res chain seq x y z
N MET A 1 47.07 16.54 -72.16
CA MET A 1 46.69 15.30 -71.43
C MET A 1 45.57 15.70 -70.48
N THR A 2 44.32 15.47 -70.90
CA THR A 2 43.37 14.49 -70.31
C THR A 2 42.87 14.94 -68.94
N THR A 3 41.60 15.18 -68.63
CA THR A 3 40.29 15.09 -69.31
C THR A 3 39.29 15.73 -68.33
N ILE A 4 38.29 16.47 -68.81
CA ILE A 4 37.03 16.76 -68.09
C ILE A 4 36.01 15.67 -68.50
N PRO A 5 35.11 15.22 -67.61
CA PRO A 5 33.66 15.41 -67.81
C PRO A 5 32.90 15.68 -66.49
N THR A 6 32.21 16.82 -66.28
CA THR A 6 30.82 17.21 -66.66
C THR A 6 29.73 16.99 -65.60
N THR A 7 29.12 18.13 -65.21
CA THR A 7 27.67 18.47 -65.10
C THR A 7 26.76 17.80 -64.07
N LEU A 8 26.14 18.61 -63.19
CA LEU A 8 24.75 19.15 -63.25
C LEU A 8 24.53 19.96 -61.94
N ALA A 9 24.44 21.29 -61.92
CA ALA A 9 23.26 22.13 -62.21
C ALA A 9 21.98 21.73 -61.45
N MET A 10 21.65 22.45 -60.37
CA MET A 10 20.27 22.93 -60.18
C MET A 10 20.23 24.22 -59.35
N ILE A 11 19.59 25.20 -59.98
CA ILE A 11 19.14 26.50 -59.51
C ILE A 11 18.00 26.29 -58.50
N ALA A 12 17.98 27.00 -57.38
CA ALA A 12 16.74 27.49 -56.79
C ALA A 12 16.99 28.57 -55.72
N THR A 13 16.59 29.79 -56.07
CA THR A 13 16.00 30.81 -55.18
C THR A 13 16.77 31.23 -53.94
N SER A 14 17.50 32.33 -54.11
CA SER A 14 17.78 33.33 -53.08
C SER A 14 16.48 33.76 -52.38
N LEU A 15 16.21 33.21 -51.20
CA LEU A 15 15.40 33.90 -50.20
C LEU A 15 16.33 34.91 -49.52
N THR A 16 16.16 36.19 -49.83
CA THR A 16 16.45 37.26 -48.90
C THR A 16 15.50 37.11 -47.72
N ALA A 17 15.86 36.26 -46.76
CA ALA A 17 15.36 36.37 -45.41
C ALA A 17 16.08 37.56 -44.79
N THR A 18 15.38 38.69 -44.73
CA THR A 18 15.70 39.77 -43.82
C THR A 18 15.69 39.15 -42.43
N THR A 19 16.85 38.74 -41.92
CA THR A 19 17.04 38.53 -40.49
C THR A 19 16.82 39.90 -39.84
N LEU A 20 15.58 40.16 -39.44
CA LEU A 20 15.37 40.95 -38.23
C LEU A 20 16.26 40.29 -37.19
N MET A 21 17.35 40.95 -36.83
CA MET A 21 18.04 40.63 -35.59
C MET A 21 16.98 40.79 -34.51
N ALA A 22 16.43 39.67 -34.05
CA ALA A 22 15.70 39.66 -32.79
C ALA A 22 16.70 40.20 -31.78
N ALA A 23 16.39 41.31 -31.13
CA ALA A 23 17.16 41.73 -29.98
C ALA A 23 17.22 40.52 -29.03
N SER A 24 18.42 40.17 -28.59
CA SER A 24 18.63 39.17 -27.54
C SER A 24 17.72 39.53 -26.38
N SER A 25 16.75 38.66 -26.09
CA SER A 25 15.86 38.85 -24.94
C SER A 25 16.69 38.78 -23.67
N ALA A 26 16.54 39.74 -22.76
CA ALA A 26 17.18 39.69 -21.45
C ALA A 26 16.57 38.63 -20.50
N ASP A 27 15.49 37.98 -20.94
CA ASP A 27 14.88 36.81 -20.29
C ASP A 27 15.66 35.56 -20.73
N ILE A 28 16.77 35.32 -20.03
CA ILE A 28 17.78 34.32 -20.35
C ILE A 28 17.27 32.91 -20.02
N ASP A 29 16.46 32.78 -18.96
CA ASP A 29 15.83 31.50 -18.60
C ASP A 29 14.50 31.26 -19.34
N ASN A 30 14.05 32.24 -20.15
CA ASN A 30 12.89 32.19 -21.04
C ASN A 30 11.59 31.87 -20.27
N ASN A 31 11.46 32.42 -19.06
CA ASN A 31 10.32 32.24 -18.16
C ASN A 31 9.21 33.29 -18.38
N GLY A 32 9.48 34.34 -19.17
CA GLY A 32 8.56 35.44 -19.47
C GLY A 32 8.74 36.70 -18.61
N ASP A 33 9.67 36.70 -17.65
CA ASP A 33 9.95 37.79 -16.70
C ASP A 33 11.47 37.98 -16.54
N VAL A 34 11.99 39.12 -16.98
CA VAL A 34 13.38 39.53 -16.71
C VAL A 34 13.53 39.92 -15.25
N ASN A 35 14.17 39.08 -14.45
CA ASN A 35 14.24 39.23 -13.00
C ASN A 35 15.61 38.84 -12.41
N ALA A 36 15.64 38.59 -11.10
CA ALA A 36 16.87 38.25 -10.39
C ALA A 36 17.51 36.93 -10.87
N MET A 37 16.74 36.01 -11.44
CA MET A 37 17.25 34.78 -12.05
C MET A 37 18.08 35.06 -13.30
N ASP A 38 17.59 35.93 -14.18
CA ASP A 38 18.34 36.37 -15.36
C ASP A 38 19.61 37.11 -14.95
N LEU A 39 19.53 37.94 -13.90
CA LEU A 39 20.71 38.62 -13.35
C LEU A 39 21.72 37.62 -12.83
N LEU A 40 21.28 36.59 -12.10
CA LEU A 40 22.15 35.53 -11.61
C LEU A 40 22.85 34.83 -12.77
N SER A 41 22.10 34.49 -13.83
CA SER A 41 22.63 33.91 -15.06
C SER A 41 23.65 34.83 -15.75
N ILE A 42 23.43 36.14 -15.87
CA ILE A 42 24.47 37.04 -16.40
C ILE A 42 25.70 37.06 -15.49
N THR A 43 25.50 37.12 -14.17
CA THR A 43 26.62 37.24 -13.24
C THR A 43 27.54 36.01 -13.23
N SER A 44 27.02 34.83 -13.55
CA SER A 44 27.85 33.62 -13.68
C SER A 44 28.78 33.63 -14.90
N PHE A 45 28.52 34.49 -15.90
CA PHE A 45 29.34 34.63 -17.10
C PHE A 45 30.19 35.91 -17.14
N LEU A 46 30.17 36.75 -16.10
CA LEU A 46 30.91 38.02 -16.08
C LEU A 46 32.41 37.84 -16.37
N GLY A 47 32.89 38.61 -17.34
CA GLY A 47 34.29 38.63 -17.77
C GLY A 47 34.66 37.52 -18.76
N GLN A 48 33.71 36.68 -19.19
CA GLN A 48 33.96 35.67 -20.21
C GLN A 48 33.85 36.27 -21.62
N ALA A 49 34.78 35.88 -22.50
CA ALA A 49 34.71 36.18 -23.92
C ALA A 49 33.81 35.15 -24.62
N CYS A 50 32.93 35.62 -25.48
CA CYS A 50 31.93 34.80 -26.16
C CYS A 50 32.36 34.58 -27.61
N ASP A 51 32.85 33.39 -27.93
CA ASP A 51 33.32 33.06 -29.28
C ASP A 51 32.17 32.82 -30.30
N SER A 52 30.91 32.71 -29.83
CA SER A 52 29.64 32.87 -30.58
C SER A 52 28.42 32.58 -29.69
N ASP A 53 27.25 33.17 -29.98
CA ASP A 53 25.91 32.93 -29.38
C ASP A 53 25.93 32.63 -27.87
N CYS A 54 26.39 33.60 -27.07
CA CYS A 54 26.20 33.56 -25.63
C CYS A 54 24.92 34.30 -25.26
N ALA A 55 23.97 33.60 -24.62
CA ALA A 55 22.72 34.22 -24.19
C ALA A 55 22.91 35.34 -23.15
N ALA A 56 24.05 35.35 -22.44
CA ALA A 56 24.39 36.38 -21.46
C ALA A 56 25.09 37.61 -22.06
N ASP A 57 25.56 37.55 -23.31
CA ASP A 57 26.12 38.69 -24.06
C ASP A 57 24.97 39.42 -24.76
N LEU A 58 24.19 40.13 -23.95
CA LEU A 58 22.94 40.77 -24.39
C LEU A 58 23.18 41.84 -25.44
N ASN A 59 24.33 42.52 -25.40
CA ASN A 59 24.66 43.56 -26.37
C ASN A 59 25.44 43.03 -27.60
N ASN A 60 25.80 41.74 -27.60
CA ASN A 60 26.58 41.05 -28.65
C ASN A 60 27.93 41.71 -28.95
N ASP A 61 28.60 42.25 -27.93
CA ASP A 61 29.93 42.86 -28.06
C ASP A 61 31.08 41.83 -27.95
N GLY A 62 30.73 40.57 -27.68
CA GLY A 62 31.63 39.44 -27.56
C GLY A 62 32.18 39.24 -26.15
N VAL A 63 31.75 40.01 -25.15
CA VAL A 63 32.20 39.89 -23.75
C VAL A 63 31.06 40.19 -22.78
N VAL A 64 30.68 39.22 -21.95
CA VAL A 64 29.69 39.46 -20.88
C VAL A 64 30.30 40.37 -19.81
N ASN A 65 29.81 41.60 -19.70
CA ASN A 65 30.35 42.60 -18.79
C ASN A 65 29.25 43.47 -18.16
N THR A 66 29.63 44.59 -17.54
CA THR A 66 28.66 45.49 -16.89
C THR A 66 27.68 46.12 -17.87
N ALA A 67 28.02 46.19 -19.17
CA ALA A 67 27.10 46.63 -20.21
C ALA A 67 25.92 45.66 -20.37
N ASP A 68 26.13 44.35 -20.28
CA ASP A 68 25.06 43.34 -20.36
C ASP A 68 24.16 43.36 -19.14
N ILE A 69 24.74 43.58 -17.94
CA ILE A 69 23.92 43.82 -16.74
C ILE A 69 23.04 45.06 -16.93
N MET A 70 23.58 46.13 -17.50
CA MET A 70 22.80 47.34 -17.76
C MET A 70 21.71 47.10 -18.83
N GLU A 71 21.96 46.23 -19.80
CA GLU A 71 20.97 45.81 -20.79
C GLU A 71 19.84 44.98 -20.14
N LEU A 72 20.21 44.07 -19.24
CA LEU A 72 19.25 43.29 -18.46
C LEU A 72 18.38 44.17 -17.57
N MET A 73 18.97 45.13 -16.86
CA MET A 73 18.24 46.08 -16.02
C MET A 73 17.26 46.96 -16.82
N GLN A 74 17.55 47.22 -18.10
CA GLN A 74 16.66 48.01 -18.96
C GLN A 74 15.40 47.24 -19.38
N GLN A 75 15.48 45.91 -19.39
CA GLN A 75 14.39 45.02 -19.76
C GLN A 75 13.67 44.43 -18.55
N TRP A 76 14.00 44.89 -17.33
CA TRP A 76 13.49 44.34 -16.07
C TRP A 76 11.95 44.32 -15.99
N GLY A 77 11.42 43.16 -15.60
CA GLY A 77 9.99 42.90 -15.53
C GLY A 77 9.48 42.01 -16.67
N PRO A 78 8.16 41.95 -16.87
CA PRO A 78 7.54 41.03 -17.81
C PRO A 78 7.91 41.34 -19.27
N VAL A 79 8.21 40.29 -20.02
CA VAL A 79 8.52 40.37 -21.46
C VAL A 79 7.24 40.63 -22.25
N ALA A 80 7.20 41.74 -22.97
CA ALA A 80 6.06 42.09 -23.82
C ALA A 80 5.86 41.04 -24.93
N ASP A 81 4.61 40.67 -25.17
CA ASP A 81 4.22 39.65 -26.15
C ASP A 81 4.77 38.23 -25.88
N TYR A 82 5.23 37.94 -24.65
CA TYR A 82 5.53 36.58 -24.23
C TYR A 82 4.25 35.73 -24.31
N VAL A 83 4.26 34.80 -25.26
CA VAL A 83 3.28 33.72 -25.32
C VAL A 83 3.96 32.56 -24.63
N ALA A 84 3.59 32.32 -23.37
CA ALA A 84 4.00 31.11 -22.66
C ALA A 84 3.79 29.92 -23.61
N PRO A 85 4.81 29.05 -23.79
CA PRO A 85 4.61 27.84 -24.58
C PRO A 85 3.36 27.16 -24.06
N VAL A 86 2.48 26.71 -24.97
CA VAL A 86 1.21 26.07 -24.59
C VAL A 86 1.55 24.82 -23.80
N THR A 87 1.66 24.99 -22.49
CA THR A 87 1.76 23.90 -21.54
C THR A 87 0.44 23.17 -21.67
N GLU A 88 0.50 21.88 -22.00
CA GLU A 88 -0.62 21.00 -21.72
C GLU A 88 -1.11 21.32 -20.29
N PRO A 89 -2.42 21.42 -20.06
CA PRO A 89 -2.96 21.87 -18.79
C PRO A 89 -2.26 21.10 -17.69
N ALA A 90 -1.56 21.85 -16.83
CA ALA A 90 -0.93 21.30 -15.65
C ALA A 90 -1.99 20.42 -14.96
N PRO A 91 -1.69 19.15 -14.64
CA PRO A 91 -2.60 18.36 -13.84
C PRO A 91 -2.96 19.21 -12.62
N GLU A 92 -4.25 19.30 -12.33
CA GLU A 92 -4.77 19.89 -11.10
C GLU A 92 -3.85 19.44 -9.97
N THR A 93 -3.43 20.39 -9.13
CA THR A 93 -2.58 20.15 -7.96
C THR A 93 -3.14 19.00 -7.13
N GLU A 94 -2.71 17.80 -7.48
CA GLU A 94 -2.72 16.61 -6.65
C GLU A 94 -1.89 17.00 -5.40
N PRO A 95 -2.34 16.59 -4.21
CA PRO A 95 -1.58 16.85 -2.98
C PRO A 95 -0.15 16.35 -3.21
N GLU A 96 0.85 17.19 -2.88
CA GLU A 96 2.29 16.90 -2.97
C GLU A 96 2.51 15.39 -3.08
N GLU A 97 2.75 14.90 -4.30
CA GLU A 97 3.15 13.51 -4.49
C GLU A 97 4.40 13.38 -3.63
N SER A 98 4.23 12.73 -2.48
CA SER A 98 5.32 12.42 -1.57
C SER A 98 6.39 11.81 -2.44
N VAL A 99 7.53 12.48 -2.60
CA VAL A 99 8.68 11.98 -3.35
C VAL A 99 8.79 10.50 -3.00
N THR A 100 8.43 9.63 -3.95
CA THR A 100 8.12 8.25 -3.62
C THR A 100 9.41 7.60 -3.16
N ARG A 101 9.53 7.43 -1.83
CA ARG A 101 10.72 6.91 -1.17
C ARG A 101 11.05 5.56 -1.78
N ASP A 102 12.33 5.34 -2.08
CA ASP A 102 12.77 4.06 -2.65
C ASP A 102 12.51 2.93 -1.64
N PRO A 103 11.54 2.02 -1.90
CA PRO A 103 11.26 0.93 -0.98
C PRO A 103 12.41 -0.09 -0.92
N ASN A 104 13.38 -0.01 -1.82
CA ASN A 104 14.55 -0.88 -1.87
C ASN A 104 15.81 -0.24 -1.26
N ARG A 105 15.68 0.91 -0.56
CA ARG A 105 16.79 1.55 0.12
C ARG A 105 17.47 0.57 1.10
N ASP A 106 18.80 0.59 1.13
CA ASP A 106 19.57 -0.23 2.07
C ASP A 106 19.41 0.27 3.52
N MET A 107 18.73 -0.53 4.33
CA MET A 107 18.46 -0.29 5.75
C MET A 107 19.31 -1.16 6.68
N SER A 108 20.34 -1.85 6.16
CA SER A 108 21.18 -2.78 6.94
C SER A 108 21.93 -2.15 8.11
N TRP A 109 22.04 -0.82 8.11
CA TRP A 109 22.66 -0.02 9.17
C TRP A 109 21.73 0.20 10.38
N GLN A 110 20.41 0.02 10.24
CA GLN A 110 19.49 0.24 11.34
C GLN A 110 19.72 -0.79 12.46
N GLY A 111 19.82 -0.29 13.70
CA GLY A 111 20.09 -1.12 14.88
C GLY A 111 21.54 -1.54 15.06
N GLN A 112 22.45 -1.04 14.21
CA GLN A 112 23.89 -1.13 14.45
C GLN A 112 24.32 -0.18 15.58
N ASP A 113 25.41 -0.55 16.23
CA ASP A 113 26.01 0.26 17.28
C ASP A 113 26.70 1.50 16.68
N PRO A 114 26.71 2.64 17.39
CA PRO A 114 27.38 3.83 16.90
C PRO A 114 28.88 3.59 16.77
N ILE A 115 29.49 4.16 15.74
CA ILE A 115 30.95 4.07 15.51
C ILE A 115 31.67 5.38 15.79
N LEU A 116 32.90 5.29 16.28
CA LEU A 116 33.84 6.41 16.34
C LEU A 116 34.68 6.43 15.08
N MET A 117 34.84 7.62 14.48
CA MET A 117 35.69 7.80 13.31
C MET A 117 36.75 8.89 13.53
N ASP A 118 37.92 8.63 12.98
CA ASP A 118 38.98 9.61 12.81
C ASP A 118 38.75 10.39 11.52
N ALA A 119 38.35 11.65 11.64
CA ALA A 119 38.11 12.56 10.52
C ALA A 119 39.18 13.66 10.45
N ILE A 120 40.34 13.46 11.08
CA ILE A 120 41.41 14.46 11.10
C ILE A 120 42.00 14.60 9.70
N TYR A 121 42.10 15.84 9.23
CA TYR A 121 42.80 16.17 8.01
C TYR A 121 44.30 16.29 8.28
N TYR A 122 45.01 15.25 7.86
CA TYR A 122 46.46 15.20 7.85
C TYR A 122 47.00 15.84 6.56
N ASP A 123 48.03 16.68 6.70
CA ASP A 123 48.60 17.46 5.60
C ASP A 123 49.31 16.60 4.54
N ASP A 124 49.61 15.33 4.84
CA ASP A 124 50.10 14.35 3.86
C ASP A 124 49.04 14.00 2.79
N LEU A 125 47.76 14.25 3.08
CA LEU A 125 46.65 14.17 2.13
C LEU A 125 46.41 15.50 1.39
N SER A 126 47.20 16.55 1.68
CA SER A 126 47.00 17.86 1.06
C SER A 126 47.26 17.86 -0.45
N ARG A 127 46.56 18.73 -1.18
CA ARG A 127 46.91 19.03 -2.58
C ARG A 127 48.22 19.82 -2.71
N SER A 128 48.62 20.55 -1.67
CA SER A 128 49.89 21.28 -1.66
C SER A 128 51.06 20.32 -1.45
N GLN A 129 51.89 20.15 -2.47
CA GLN A 129 53.09 19.31 -2.40
C GLN A 129 54.03 19.72 -1.25
N GLN A 130 54.14 21.02 -0.99
CA GLN A 130 54.98 21.53 0.10
C GLN A 130 54.44 21.10 1.46
N ARG A 131 53.13 21.20 1.69
CA ARG A 131 52.49 20.76 2.94
C ARG A 131 52.64 19.25 3.12
N ARG A 132 52.39 18.47 2.06
CA ARG A 132 52.59 17.02 2.08
C ARG A 132 54.01 16.63 2.46
N ASN A 133 54.99 17.22 1.79
CA ASN A 133 56.41 16.93 2.06
C ASN A 133 56.76 17.22 3.51
N LEU A 134 56.32 18.36 4.05
CA LEU A 134 56.58 18.72 5.44
C LEU A 134 55.89 17.76 6.43
N ALA A 135 54.63 17.39 6.17
CA ALA A 135 53.88 16.45 6.99
C ALA A 135 54.54 15.08 7.05
N ILE A 136 55.00 14.58 5.90
CA ILE A 136 55.75 13.32 5.80
C ILE A 136 57.11 13.43 6.50
N GLU A 137 57.86 14.51 6.27
CA GLU A 137 59.18 14.74 6.87
C GLU A 137 59.12 14.75 8.40
N LEU A 138 58.10 15.40 8.97
CA LEU A 138 57.96 15.55 10.42
C LEU A 138 57.06 14.48 11.06
N ASN A 139 56.58 13.51 10.27
CA ASN A 139 55.72 12.42 10.70
C ASN A 139 54.48 12.94 11.46
N GLN A 140 53.79 13.91 10.86
CA GLN A 140 52.62 14.57 11.45
C GLN A 140 51.53 13.57 11.85
N GLY A 141 51.02 13.71 13.07
CA GLY A 141 49.89 12.91 13.55
C GLY A 141 50.19 11.45 13.85
N SER A 142 51.47 11.09 13.95
CA SER A 142 51.88 9.70 14.12
C SER A 142 51.35 9.02 15.38
N GLN A 143 51.21 9.75 16.50
CA GLN A 143 50.68 9.19 17.74
C GLN A 143 49.18 8.97 17.62
N THR A 144 48.45 9.94 17.06
CA THR A 144 47.01 9.83 16.83
C THR A 144 46.67 8.69 15.89
N ARG A 145 47.35 8.59 14.74
CA ARG A 145 47.15 7.49 13.78
C ARG A 145 47.43 6.13 14.41
N ALA A 146 48.54 6.00 15.16
CA ALA A 146 48.89 4.75 15.83
C ALA A 146 47.87 4.39 16.92
N TRP A 147 47.44 5.38 17.70
CA TRP A 147 46.42 5.19 18.73
C TRP A 147 45.08 4.77 18.12
N ALA A 148 44.59 5.47 17.09
CA ALA A 148 43.35 5.15 16.39
C ALA A 148 43.38 3.72 15.82
N ALA A 149 44.46 3.35 15.13
CA ALA A 149 44.64 2.01 14.57
C ALA A 149 44.66 0.93 15.66
N SER A 150 45.28 1.17 16.81
CA SER A 150 45.31 0.21 17.94
C SER A 150 43.99 0.10 18.71
N ASN A 151 43.02 0.99 18.46
CA ASN A 151 41.71 1.02 19.10
C ASN A 151 40.57 0.75 18.10
N ASP A 152 40.89 0.21 16.92
CA ASP A 152 39.95 -0.13 15.85
C ASP A 152 39.09 1.06 15.39
N ILE A 153 39.64 2.28 15.44
CA ILE A 153 38.98 3.48 14.96
C ILE A 153 39.28 3.65 13.48
N THR A 154 38.22 3.63 12.67
CA THR A 154 38.33 3.77 11.22
C THR A 154 38.48 5.23 10.85
N VAL A 155 39.37 5.51 9.89
CA VAL A 155 39.47 6.84 9.27
C VAL A 155 38.22 7.07 8.42
N LEU A 156 37.51 8.17 8.63
CA LEU A 156 36.45 8.63 7.75
C LEU A 156 37.10 9.16 6.45
N PRO A 157 36.86 8.55 5.28
CA PRO A 157 37.33 9.12 4.04
C PRO A 157 36.58 10.43 3.77
N ILE A 158 37.33 11.54 3.77
CA ILE A 158 36.82 12.87 3.42
C ILE A 158 37.51 13.35 2.15
N SER A 159 36.74 13.61 1.10
CA SER A 159 37.27 14.25 -0.11
C SER A 159 37.25 15.76 0.05
N ILE A 160 38.36 16.32 0.54
CA ILE A 160 38.52 17.73 0.92
C ILE A 160 38.84 18.61 -0.30
N ASN A 161 38.42 19.88 -0.25
CA ASN A 161 38.61 20.93 -1.26
C ASN A 161 37.85 20.63 -2.57
N GLY A 162 36.51 20.61 -2.52
CA GLY A 162 35.68 20.53 -3.72
C GLY A 162 35.19 19.12 -4.07
N ALA A 163 35.60 18.09 -3.34
CA ALA A 163 35.12 16.72 -3.54
C ALA A 163 35.13 16.27 -5.03
N VAL A 164 33.94 16.18 -5.63
CA VAL A 164 33.72 15.77 -7.03
C VAL A 164 33.89 16.93 -8.02
N ASP A 165 33.74 18.18 -7.58
CA ASP A 165 34.14 19.40 -8.32
C ASP A 165 35.58 19.74 -7.89
N TYR A 166 36.55 19.13 -8.55
CA TYR A 166 37.94 19.18 -8.09
C TYR A 166 38.48 20.61 -8.08
N TYR A 167 38.03 21.48 -8.98
CA TYR A 167 38.53 22.85 -9.09
C TYR A 167 37.71 23.89 -8.32
N GLU A 168 36.58 23.50 -7.75
CA GLU A 168 35.64 24.39 -7.05
C GLU A 168 35.13 25.53 -7.95
N ASP A 169 34.98 25.26 -9.25
CA ASP A 169 34.51 26.23 -10.24
C ASP A 169 33.00 26.18 -10.50
N GLY A 170 32.30 25.24 -9.84
CA GLY A 170 30.86 25.06 -9.93
C GLY A 170 30.42 24.22 -11.13
N VAL A 171 31.35 23.54 -11.81
CA VAL A 171 31.10 22.60 -12.90
C VAL A 171 31.71 21.24 -12.53
N ILE A 172 31.04 20.13 -12.90
CA ILE A 172 31.60 18.78 -12.72
C ILE A 172 31.92 18.20 -14.09
N ASP A 173 33.11 18.49 -14.60
CA ASP A 173 33.56 18.03 -15.90
C ASP A 173 34.23 16.64 -15.86
N GLN A 174 34.82 16.21 -16.97
CA GLN A 174 35.49 14.91 -17.03
C GLN A 174 36.84 14.89 -16.30
N ASP A 175 37.59 15.99 -16.28
CA ASP A 175 38.86 16.09 -15.54
C ASP A 175 38.60 16.03 -14.03
N ASP A 176 37.53 16.67 -13.57
CA ASP A 176 37.05 16.55 -12.19
C ASP A 176 36.74 15.11 -11.82
N LYS A 177 35.92 14.44 -12.64
CA LYS A 177 35.53 13.04 -12.48
C LYS A 177 36.74 12.11 -12.46
N ASP A 178 37.70 12.29 -13.36
CA ASP A 178 38.91 11.48 -13.44
C ASP A 178 39.80 11.63 -12.19
N LYS A 179 39.93 12.84 -11.67
CA LYS A 179 40.69 13.09 -10.43
C LYS A 179 40.00 12.59 -9.19
N PHE A 180 38.68 12.74 -9.12
CA PHE A 180 37.89 12.21 -8.03
C PHE A 180 37.94 10.68 -8.02
N LEU A 181 37.85 10.03 -9.18
CA LEU A 181 38.05 8.59 -9.33
C LEU A 181 39.44 8.16 -8.84
N ALA A 182 40.49 8.87 -9.26
CA ALA A 182 41.86 8.58 -8.81
C ALA A 182 42.01 8.73 -7.29
N TRP A 183 41.37 9.74 -6.68
CA TRP A 183 41.33 9.89 -5.22
C TRP A 183 40.56 8.74 -4.56
N MET A 184 39.39 8.37 -5.09
CA MET A 184 38.55 7.30 -4.56
C MET A 184 39.29 5.95 -4.58
N ASP A 185 39.97 5.61 -5.68
CA ASP A 185 40.74 4.37 -5.80
C ASP A 185 41.97 4.33 -4.89
N ALA A 186 42.56 5.48 -4.58
CA ALA A 186 43.69 5.57 -3.68
C ALA A 186 43.30 5.47 -2.19
N ASN A 187 42.09 5.89 -1.82
CA ASN A 187 41.71 6.08 -0.41
C ASN A 187 40.56 5.18 0.06
N VAL A 188 39.74 4.66 -0.85
CA VAL A 188 38.50 3.94 -0.50
C VAL A 188 38.43 2.62 -1.27
N PRO A 189 38.42 1.46 -0.60
CA PRO A 189 38.24 0.16 -1.26
C PRO A 189 36.97 0.09 -2.11
N ALA A 190 37.00 -0.66 -3.21
CA ALA A 190 35.87 -0.77 -4.14
C ALA A 190 34.59 -1.36 -3.51
N ASP A 191 34.75 -2.24 -2.52
CA ASP A 191 33.68 -2.90 -1.78
C ASP A 191 33.32 -2.19 -0.45
N TYR A 192 33.88 -1.00 -0.20
CA TYR A 192 33.62 -0.23 1.01
C TYR A 192 32.13 0.08 1.17
N SER A 193 31.59 -0.21 2.36
CA SER A 193 30.19 0.02 2.72
C SER A 193 30.00 1.04 3.85
N GLY A 194 31.10 1.59 4.35
CA GLY A 194 31.10 2.57 5.43
C GLY A 194 30.80 4.00 4.97
N PRO A 195 30.91 4.98 5.88
CA PRO A 195 30.68 6.37 5.58
C PRO A 195 31.76 7.00 4.68
N ILE A 196 31.35 7.82 3.72
CA ILE A 196 32.24 8.67 2.91
C ILE A 196 31.68 10.09 2.94
N CYS A 197 32.49 11.05 3.34
CA CYS A 197 32.10 12.44 3.43
C CYS A 197 32.68 13.23 2.26
N LEU A 198 31.83 13.98 1.55
CA LEU A 198 32.21 14.86 0.46
C LEU A 198 32.25 16.29 0.99
N ASP A 199 33.42 16.91 1.02
CA ASP A 199 33.59 18.29 1.47
C ASP A 199 33.60 19.22 0.25
N LEU A 200 32.41 19.74 -0.06
CA LEU A 200 32.10 20.58 -1.22
C LEU A 200 31.41 21.86 -0.73
N GLU A 201 32.22 22.86 -0.39
CA GLU A 201 31.76 24.15 0.14
C GLU A 201 31.95 25.32 -0.85
N GLY A 202 31.98 25.02 -2.15
CA GLY A 202 32.25 25.99 -3.22
C GLY A 202 31.14 27.04 -3.43
N SER A 203 31.08 27.62 -4.64
CA SER A 203 30.16 28.72 -4.99
C SER A 203 28.68 28.42 -4.71
N TRP A 204 28.27 27.15 -4.79
CA TRP A 204 26.90 26.70 -4.52
C TRP A 204 26.55 26.58 -3.03
N TRP A 205 27.54 26.54 -2.12
CA TRP A 205 27.29 26.29 -0.69
C TRP A 205 26.46 27.37 0.03
N PRO A 206 26.68 28.68 -0.20
CA PRO A 206 25.83 29.72 0.38
C PRO A 206 24.40 29.69 -0.18
N ILE A 207 24.20 29.18 -1.39
CA ILE A 207 22.90 29.14 -2.07
C ILE A 207 21.91 28.23 -1.34
N LEU A 208 22.39 27.19 -0.67
CA LEU A 208 21.56 26.29 0.15
C LEU A 208 20.85 27.01 1.32
N ASP A 209 21.32 28.19 1.75
CA ASP A 209 20.64 28.97 2.80
C ASP A 209 19.51 29.87 2.27
N SER A 210 19.24 29.87 0.96
CA SER A 210 18.19 30.68 0.34
C SER A 210 16.79 30.23 0.75
N SER A 211 15.84 31.17 0.82
CA SER A 211 14.41 30.88 1.01
C SER A 211 13.66 30.63 -0.31
N ASN A 212 14.32 30.83 -1.46
CA ASN A 212 13.72 30.60 -2.78
C ASN A 212 14.01 29.16 -3.25
N GLN A 213 12.96 28.34 -3.35
CA GLN A 213 13.06 26.94 -3.74
C GLN A 213 13.70 26.73 -5.12
N SER A 214 13.38 27.55 -6.13
CA SER A 214 13.95 27.40 -7.48
C SER A 214 15.48 27.60 -7.51
N VAL A 215 15.97 28.55 -6.71
CA VAL A 215 17.39 28.84 -6.53
C VAL A 215 18.09 27.68 -5.80
N VAL A 216 17.46 27.17 -4.75
CA VAL A 216 17.98 26.01 -3.99
C VAL A 216 17.96 24.74 -4.85
N ASP A 217 16.93 24.52 -5.67
CA ASP A 217 16.82 23.37 -6.56
C ASP A 217 17.95 23.32 -7.59
N THR A 218 18.37 24.48 -8.11
CA THR A 218 19.53 24.57 -9.02
C THR A 218 20.81 24.10 -8.33
N ALA A 219 21.04 24.54 -7.09
CA ALA A 219 22.18 24.06 -6.30
C ALA A 219 22.05 22.55 -6.00
N ILE A 220 20.87 22.10 -5.60
CA ILE A 220 20.59 20.68 -5.31
C ILE A 220 20.91 19.81 -6.52
N ASP A 221 20.54 20.21 -7.74
CA ASP A 221 20.82 19.43 -8.95
C ASP A 221 22.33 19.22 -9.15
N PHE A 222 23.14 20.25 -8.90
CA PHE A 222 24.60 20.16 -8.91
C PHE A 222 25.14 19.18 -7.85
N TYR A 223 24.67 19.26 -6.60
CA TYR A 223 25.07 18.30 -5.55
C TYR A 223 24.60 16.87 -5.86
N ILE A 224 23.42 16.69 -6.45
CA ILE A 224 22.92 15.36 -6.83
C ILE A 224 23.76 14.76 -7.97
N GLU A 225 24.23 15.56 -8.93
CA GLU A 225 25.14 15.07 -9.98
C GLU A 225 26.43 14.49 -9.37
N GLY A 226 27.09 15.25 -8.50
CA GLY A 226 28.33 14.82 -7.85
C GLY A 226 28.11 13.56 -7.00
N LEU A 227 27.03 13.53 -6.23
CA LEU A 227 26.67 12.41 -5.38
C LEU A 227 26.36 11.14 -6.19
N ALA A 228 25.60 11.26 -7.28
CA ALA A 228 25.30 10.14 -8.16
C ALA A 228 26.57 9.55 -8.78
N TYR A 229 27.53 10.41 -9.18
CA TYR A 229 28.82 9.94 -9.66
C TYR A 229 29.58 9.19 -8.56
N ALA A 230 29.71 9.75 -7.36
CA ALA A 230 30.39 9.09 -6.24
C ALA A 230 29.75 7.74 -5.86
N GLN A 231 28.41 7.68 -5.81
CA GLN A 231 27.67 6.44 -5.55
C GLN A 231 27.86 5.42 -6.66
N SER A 232 27.99 5.83 -7.93
CA SER A 232 28.29 4.90 -9.03
C SER A 232 29.65 4.20 -8.86
N LEU A 233 30.61 4.86 -8.20
CA LEU A 233 31.94 4.31 -7.93
C LEU A 233 31.96 3.42 -6.68
N ARG A 234 31.14 3.73 -5.66
CA ARG A 234 31.05 3.00 -4.38
C ARG A 234 29.58 2.79 -3.98
N PRO A 235 28.84 1.90 -4.66
CA PRO A 235 27.38 1.77 -4.52
C PRO A 235 26.90 1.29 -3.14
N ASN A 236 27.78 0.67 -2.35
CA ASN A 236 27.45 0.19 -1.01
C ASN A 236 27.73 1.21 0.11
N ALA A 237 28.50 2.27 -0.19
CA ALA A 237 28.95 3.24 0.79
C ALA A 237 27.83 4.19 1.25
N LYS A 238 27.99 4.76 2.44
CA LYS A 238 27.10 5.78 3.01
C LYS A 238 27.67 7.16 2.70
N ILE A 239 27.30 7.69 1.54
CA ILE A 239 27.87 8.90 0.94
C ILE A 239 26.94 10.08 1.16
N GLY A 240 27.52 11.21 1.54
CA GLY A 240 26.84 12.48 1.68
C GLY A 240 27.83 13.63 1.81
N TYR A 241 27.29 14.83 1.93
CA TYR A 241 28.09 16.05 2.01
C TYR A 241 28.35 16.48 3.44
N TRP A 242 29.56 16.97 3.69
CA TRP A 242 29.93 17.60 4.95
C TRP A 242 28.95 18.73 5.29
N GLY A 243 28.57 18.81 6.56
CA GLY A 243 27.71 19.87 7.06
C GLY A 243 26.26 19.78 6.59
N ILE A 244 25.86 18.76 5.83
CA ILE A 244 24.47 18.60 5.36
C ILE A 244 23.70 17.61 6.25
N PRO A 245 22.52 18.00 6.77
CA PRO A 245 21.89 19.32 6.63
C PRO A 245 22.60 20.42 7.43
N LYS A 246 22.72 21.62 6.84
CA LYS A 246 23.31 22.82 7.50
C LYS A 246 22.51 23.23 8.74
N LYS A 247 23.17 24.01 9.62
CA LYS A 247 22.53 24.57 10.82
C LYS A 247 21.26 25.37 10.52
N SER A 248 21.19 26.00 9.36
CA SER A 248 20.03 26.79 8.91
C SER A 248 18.80 25.91 8.71
N HIS A 249 18.93 24.76 8.05
CA HIS A 249 17.85 23.82 7.75
C HIS A 249 17.24 23.17 9.01
N SER A 250 18.06 22.87 10.02
CA SER A 250 17.63 22.15 11.22
C SER A 250 17.11 23.07 12.35
N LYS A 251 16.88 24.37 12.09
CA LYS A 251 16.28 25.29 13.08
C LYS A 251 14.76 25.12 13.10
N GLU A 252 14.15 25.27 14.29
CA GLU A 252 12.69 25.16 14.45
C GLU A 252 11.92 26.15 13.55
N ASN A 253 12.45 27.36 13.40
CA ASN A 253 11.90 28.40 12.53
C ASN A 253 12.80 28.61 11.30
N SER A 254 13.27 27.52 10.68
CA SER A 254 14.01 27.65 9.43
C SER A 254 13.18 28.40 8.39
N THR A 255 13.83 29.32 7.69
CA THR A 255 13.25 30.05 6.55
C THR A 255 13.90 29.64 5.23
N THR A 256 14.83 28.67 5.28
CA THR A 256 15.46 28.12 4.09
C THR A 256 14.43 27.32 3.30
N ALA A 257 14.62 27.23 1.99
CA ALA A 257 13.87 26.31 1.16
C ALA A 257 14.18 24.84 1.55
N SER A 258 13.37 23.91 1.06
CA SER A 258 13.56 22.48 1.34
C SER A 258 14.79 21.96 0.60
N ILE A 259 15.55 21.10 1.30
CA ILE A 259 16.66 20.31 0.74
C ILE A 259 16.34 18.82 0.69
N ASP A 260 15.06 18.44 0.81
CA ASP A 260 14.65 17.04 0.92
C ASP A 260 15.11 16.21 -0.29
N ARG A 261 15.13 16.78 -1.49
CA ARG A 261 15.66 16.11 -2.70
C ARG A 261 17.11 15.66 -2.50
N LEU A 262 17.97 16.53 -1.97
CA LEU A 262 19.37 16.21 -1.69
C LEU A 262 19.51 15.20 -0.55
N LEU A 263 18.71 15.35 0.52
CA LEU A 263 18.72 14.40 1.63
C LEU A 263 18.31 13.01 1.14
N GLN A 264 17.25 12.90 0.34
CA GLN A 264 16.79 11.62 -0.21
C GLN A 264 17.80 11.00 -1.19
N ALA A 265 18.55 11.79 -1.95
CA ALA A 265 19.62 11.29 -2.80
C ALA A 265 20.83 10.75 -2.00
N SER A 266 21.02 11.23 -0.76
CA SER A 266 22.13 10.82 0.11
C SER A 266 21.96 9.40 0.66
N THR A 267 23.08 8.71 0.84
CA THR A 267 23.14 7.40 1.51
C THR A 267 23.80 7.47 2.88
N GLY A 268 24.32 8.63 3.29
CA GLY A 268 24.70 9.00 4.65
C GLY A 268 24.61 10.52 4.85
N LEU A 269 24.40 10.98 6.08
CA LEU A 269 24.39 12.41 6.43
C LEU A 269 25.54 12.77 7.36
N PHE A 270 26.11 13.96 7.21
CA PHE A 270 27.28 14.42 7.95
C PHE A 270 27.07 15.80 8.59
N PRO A 271 26.06 15.98 9.44
CA PRO A 271 25.82 17.28 10.07
C PRO A 271 26.98 17.67 10.98
N ASP A 272 27.43 18.92 10.89
CA ASP A 272 28.41 19.46 11.82
C ASP A 272 27.76 19.74 13.19
N VAL A 273 28.41 19.37 14.29
CA VAL A 273 27.96 19.68 15.66
C VAL A 273 28.91 20.67 16.33
N TYR A 274 29.48 21.59 15.55
CA TYR A 274 30.53 22.47 16.03
C TYR A 274 30.00 23.47 17.04
N GLU A 275 30.74 23.61 18.15
CA GLU A 275 30.48 24.57 19.22
C GLU A 275 31.48 25.74 19.16
N TYR A 276 30.95 26.96 19.27
CA TYR A 276 31.71 28.22 19.27
C TYR A 276 31.55 29.05 20.55
N ASN A 277 30.79 28.55 21.53
CA ASN A 277 30.51 29.19 22.82
C ASN A 277 31.32 28.52 23.95
N PRO A 278 32.62 28.84 24.10
CA PRO A 278 33.45 28.27 25.16
C PRO A 278 32.88 28.65 26.54
N ASN A 279 32.98 27.76 27.52
CA ASN A 279 32.38 27.90 28.86
C ASN A 279 30.84 27.89 28.90
N GLY A 280 30.18 27.84 27.73
CA GLY A 280 28.74 27.62 27.60
C GLY A 280 28.36 26.19 27.94
N ASN A 281 27.06 25.91 27.87
CA ASN A 281 26.53 24.55 27.79
C ASN A 281 25.44 24.54 26.72
N ASP A 282 25.82 24.04 25.56
CA ASP A 282 24.98 23.98 24.36
C ASP A 282 24.56 22.55 24.03
N SER A 283 24.73 21.61 24.98
CA SER A 283 24.40 20.19 24.80
C SER A 283 23.00 19.97 24.25
N ASN A 284 21.98 20.61 24.82
CA ASN A 284 20.60 20.44 24.37
C ASN A 284 20.39 20.94 22.94
N ARG A 285 21.01 22.07 22.58
CA ARG A 285 20.89 22.65 21.23
C ARG A 285 21.52 21.73 20.18
N LEU A 286 22.64 21.10 20.52
CA LEU A 286 23.35 20.18 19.64
C LEU A 286 22.68 18.80 19.59
N GLU A 287 22.11 18.32 20.69
CA GLU A 287 21.26 17.12 20.73
C GLU A 287 20.03 17.29 19.83
N GLU A 288 19.25 18.36 20.01
CA GLU A 288 18.08 18.69 19.19
C GLU A 288 18.43 18.81 17.71
N ARG A 289 19.63 19.31 17.39
CA ARG A 289 20.11 19.40 16.01
C ARG A 289 20.25 18.01 15.40
N VAL A 290 20.93 17.10 16.09
CA VAL A 290 21.14 15.73 15.59
C VAL A 290 19.80 14.98 15.50
N GLU A 291 18.92 15.14 16.49
CA GLU A 291 17.55 14.62 16.46
C GLU A 291 16.80 15.09 15.20
N LYS A 292 16.84 16.38 14.90
CA LYS A 292 16.20 16.93 13.69
C LYS A 292 16.80 16.37 12.40
N CYS A 293 18.11 16.17 12.34
CA CYS A 293 18.75 15.55 11.17
C CYS A 293 18.20 14.13 10.94
N ILE A 294 18.06 13.34 12.00
CA ILE A 294 17.47 11.99 11.95
C ILE A 294 15.99 12.07 11.52
N GLN A 295 15.24 13.02 12.07
CA GLN A 295 13.83 13.25 11.75
C GLN A 295 13.61 13.62 10.28
N MET A 296 14.43 14.51 9.70
CA MET A 296 14.28 14.96 8.30
C MET A 296 14.35 13.80 7.31
N VAL A 297 15.11 12.75 7.64
CA VAL A 297 15.21 11.53 6.82
C VAL A 297 14.37 10.38 7.35
N ASN A 298 13.50 10.61 8.33
CA ASN A 298 12.65 9.60 8.97
C ASN A 298 13.44 8.38 9.49
N GLY A 299 14.70 8.60 9.90
CA GLY A 299 15.59 7.51 10.29
C GLY A 299 15.88 6.50 9.16
N GLU A 300 15.73 6.90 7.89
CA GLU A 300 16.01 6.06 6.72
C GLU A 300 17.42 6.22 6.15
N ILE A 301 18.17 7.23 6.61
CA ILE A 301 19.56 7.47 6.22
C ILE A 301 20.41 7.56 7.49
N PRO A 302 21.58 6.88 7.54
CA PRO A 302 22.42 6.93 8.72
C PRO A 302 23.01 8.33 8.91
N VAL A 303 23.06 8.78 10.17
CA VAL A 303 23.58 10.10 10.54
C VAL A 303 24.92 9.96 11.24
N TYR A 304 25.94 10.68 10.77
CA TYR A 304 27.29 10.70 11.30
C TYR A 304 27.64 12.12 11.76
N ALA A 305 27.50 12.41 13.05
CA ALA A 305 27.74 13.75 13.57
C ALA A 305 29.24 14.08 13.55
N VAL A 306 29.60 15.22 12.95
CA VAL A 306 30.99 15.66 12.82
C VAL A 306 31.30 16.70 13.90
N ALA A 307 32.17 16.36 14.84
CA ALA A 307 32.57 17.23 15.95
C ALA A 307 33.92 17.92 15.67
N PHE A 308 34.10 19.13 16.19
CA PHE A 308 35.30 19.95 15.99
C PHE A 308 35.81 20.48 17.34
N PRO A 309 37.05 20.18 17.74
CA PRO A 309 37.54 20.51 19.08
C PRO A 309 37.89 21.98 19.24
N ARG A 310 37.85 22.79 18.16
CA ARG A 310 38.26 24.18 18.19
C ARG A 310 37.08 25.13 18.16
N TYR A 311 37.29 26.31 18.73
CA TYR A 311 36.39 27.45 18.62
C TYR A 311 37.15 28.73 18.26
N SER A 312 36.39 29.77 17.97
CA SER A 312 36.90 31.11 17.74
C SER A 312 36.33 32.07 18.78
N GLU A 313 37.18 32.86 19.43
CA GLU A 313 36.75 33.88 20.40
C GLU A 313 36.27 35.19 19.70
N ASN A 314 36.52 35.33 18.40
CA ASN A 314 36.28 36.52 17.60
C ASN A 314 36.38 36.17 16.10
N SER A 315 36.60 37.13 15.20
CA SER A 315 36.83 36.84 13.77
C SER A 315 38.26 36.38 13.43
N SER A 316 39.07 35.97 14.43
CA SER A 316 40.50 35.63 14.23
C SER A 316 40.74 34.17 13.84
N GLY A 317 39.69 33.41 13.57
CA GLY A 317 39.74 32.00 13.17
C GLY A 317 39.73 31.03 14.35
N CYS A 318 39.65 29.73 14.04
CA CYS A 318 39.46 28.66 15.02
C CYS A 318 40.78 28.29 15.71
N ARG A 319 41.30 29.17 16.57
CA ARG A 319 42.64 29.04 17.20
C ARG A 319 42.63 28.26 18.52
N HIS A 320 41.51 28.29 19.24
CA HIS A 320 41.42 27.82 20.61
C HIS A 320 40.79 26.43 20.65
N PHE A 321 41.21 25.61 21.60
CA PHE A 321 40.59 24.31 21.85
C PHE A 321 39.61 24.41 23.01
N HIS A 322 38.46 23.76 22.88
CA HIS A 322 37.57 23.48 24.01
C HIS A 322 38.31 22.67 25.07
N THR A 323 37.91 22.78 26.32
CA THR A 323 38.36 21.80 27.31
C THR A 323 37.76 20.43 27.00
N THR A 324 38.46 19.34 27.35
CA THR A 324 37.95 17.97 27.18
C THR A 324 36.53 17.79 27.71
N PRO A 325 36.17 18.24 28.94
CA PRO A 325 34.81 18.11 29.43
C PRO A 325 33.75 18.87 28.61
N GLU A 326 34.06 20.07 28.10
CA GLU A 326 33.12 20.86 27.29
C GLU A 326 32.87 20.20 25.93
N PHE A 327 33.94 19.83 25.22
CA PHE A 327 33.85 19.14 23.93
C PHE A 327 33.05 17.84 24.06
N MET A 328 33.36 17.05 25.09
CA MET A 328 32.69 15.77 25.34
C MET A 328 31.22 15.96 25.67
N ARG A 329 30.87 16.92 26.53
CA ARG A 329 29.46 17.20 26.91
C ARG A 329 28.66 17.73 25.74
N ASP A 330 29.16 18.77 25.07
CA ASP A 330 28.36 19.57 24.14
C ASP A 330 28.27 18.95 22.76
N GLN A 331 29.35 18.33 22.26
CA GLN A 331 29.38 17.84 20.88
C GLN A 331 29.24 16.32 20.80
N VAL A 332 29.92 15.58 21.68
CA VAL A 332 29.99 14.11 21.57
C VAL A 332 28.80 13.44 22.26
N GLN A 333 28.62 13.72 23.55
CA GLN A 333 27.58 13.07 24.36
C GLN A 333 26.19 13.48 23.91
N SER A 334 25.95 14.76 23.64
CA SER A 334 24.70 15.26 23.05
C SER A 334 24.33 14.56 21.73
N SER A 335 25.31 14.32 20.86
CA SER A 335 25.08 13.61 19.60
C SER A 335 24.69 12.15 19.82
N LEU A 336 25.33 11.47 20.78
CA LEU A 336 25.03 10.07 21.13
C LEU A 336 23.70 9.92 21.88
N ASP A 337 23.32 10.93 22.65
CA ASP A 337 22.08 10.96 23.41
C ASP A 337 20.87 11.28 22.54
N ALA A 338 21.06 11.97 21.41
CA ALA A 338 20.00 12.32 20.48
C ALA A 338 19.18 11.11 20.01
N VAL A 339 17.85 11.22 20.15
CA VAL A 339 16.87 10.21 19.74
C VAL A 339 15.73 10.88 19.03
N TRP A 340 15.36 10.34 17.88
CA TRP A 340 14.06 10.63 17.28
C TRP A 340 13.21 9.36 17.28
N THR A 341 12.01 9.41 17.86
CA THR A 341 11.06 8.29 17.86
C THR A 341 10.03 8.49 16.73
N ASP A 342 9.90 7.52 15.84
CA ASP A 342 8.97 7.59 14.72
C ASP A 342 7.51 7.33 15.12
N ALA A 343 6.59 7.47 14.15
CA ALA A 343 5.16 7.26 14.37
C ALA A 343 4.77 5.83 14.78
N ASN A 344 5.65 4.84 14.58
CA ASN A 344 5.45 3.46 15.02
C ASN A 344 6.05 3.20 16.40
N GLY A 345 6.63 4.22 17.05
CA GLY A 345 7.29 4.10 18.34
C GLY A 345 8.72 3.55 18.26
N LYS A 346 9.33 3.50 17.06
CA LYS A 346 10.72 3.05 16.90
C LYS A 346 11.67 4.22 17.11
N ASP A 347 12.64 4.01 18.00
CA ASP A 347 13.73 4.96 18.23
C ASP A 347 14.79 4.87 17.12
N HIS A 348 15.20 6.04 16.64
CA HIS A 348 16.30 6.24 15.70
C HIS A 348 17.35 7.13 16.37
N ARG A 349 18.63 6.80 16.16
CA ARG A 349 19.78 7.44 16.81
C ARG A 349 20.89 7.69 15.81
N VAL A 350 21.87 8.50 16.21
CA VAL A 350 23.10 8.71 15.43
C VAL A 350 23.84 7.38 15.21
N ASN A 351 24.43 7.20 14.03
CA ASN A 351 25.18 6.00 13.64
C ASN A 351 26.69 6.14 13.88
N GLY A 352 27.16 7.35 14.11
CA GLY A 352 28.53 7.55 14.55
C GLY A 352 28.86 9.00 14.83
N VAL A 353 29.99 9.19 15.46
CA VAL A 353 30.59 10.50 15.72
C VAL A 353 31.98 10.54 15.11
N ALA A 354 32.27 11.61 14.38
CA ALA A 354 33.54 11.80 13.71
C ALA A 354 34.32 12.94 14.39
N PHE A 355 35.59 12.71 14.68
CA PHE A 355 36.49 13.73 15.22
C PHE A 355 37.20 14.44 14.08
N TRP A 356 36.73 15.63 13.70
CA TRP A 356 37.33 16.44 12.65
C TRP A 356 38.22 17.51 13.26
N ASP A 357 39.44 17.64 12.74
CA ASP A 357 40.34 18.77 12.95
C ASP A 357 41.34 18.82 11.78
N ALA A 358 42.13 19.88 11.65
CA ALA A 358 43.18 19.97 10.66
C ALA A 358 44.47 20.53 11.26
N TYR A 359 45.59 19.85 11.04
CA TYR A 359 46.91 20.32 11.49
C TYR A 359 47.32 21.66 10.87
N VAL A 360 46.79 21.98 9.69
CA VAL A 360 47.04 23.27 9.03
C VAL A 360 46.61 24.45 9.91
N PHE A 361 45.60 24.31 10.78
CA PHE A 361 45.21 25.38 11.69
C PHE A 361 46.33 25.76 12.65
N VAL A 362 47.18 24.81 13.06
CA VAL A 362 48.38 25.12 13.85
C VAL A 362 49.29 26.05 13.06
N SER A 363 49.55 25.72 11.79
CA SER A 363 50.41 26.55 10.93
C SER A 363 49.83 27.92 10.59
N MET A 364 48.50 28.01 10.43
CA MET A 364 47.80 29.25 10.09
C MET A 364 47.77 30.24 11.26
N TYR A 365 47.73 29.73 12.49
CA TYR A 365 47.51 30.54 13.68
C TYR A 365 48.72 30.68 14.59
N THR A 366 49.83 30.01 14.27
CA THR A 366 51.12 30.18 14.95
C THR A 366 51.92 31.29 14.28
N ASP A 367 52.24 32.33 15.03
CA ASP A 367 53.04 33.45 14.53
C ASP A 367 54.43 32.96 14.08
N ASN A 368 54.93 33.52 12.98
CA ASN A 368 56.25 33.22 12.42
C ASN A 368 56.45 31.75 11.99
N TRP A 369 55.39 30.96 11.79
CA TRP A 369 55.45 29.55 11.37
C TRP A 369 56.43 29.28 10.22
N SER A 370 56.41 30.12 9.18
CA SER A 370 57.28 29.97 7.99
C SER A 370 58.78 30.15 8.28
N THR A 371 59.14 30.79 9.39
CA THR A 371 60.53 31.01 9.83
C THR A 371 60.97 30.11 10.98
N MET A 372 60.05 29.36 11.59
CA MET A 372 60.37 28.40 12.65
C MET A 372 61.22 27.24 12.13
N SER A 373 62.03 26.67 13.03
CA SER A 373 62.75 25.43 12.73
C SER A 373 61.77 24.26 12.58
N ASN A 374 62.18 23.22 11.85
CA ASN A 374 61.38 22.00 11.73
C ASN A 374 61.23 21.26 13.07
N GLU A 375 62.19 21.41 14.00
CA GLU A 375 62.10 20.88 15.35
C GLU A 375 60.98 21.58 16.14
N ASP A 376 60.92 22.91 16.09
CA ASP A 376 59.85 23.67 16.76
C ASP A 376 58.48 23.36 16.13
N ARG A 377 58.38 23.34 14.79
CA ARG A 377 57.13 22.98 14.09
C ARG A 377 56.64 21.59 14.50
N LYS A 378 57.56 20.62 14.59
CA LYS A 378 57.25 19.27 15.04
C LYS A 378 56.74 19.27 16.48
N ALA A 379 57.36 20.03 17.39
CA ALA A 379 56.90 20.12 18.77
C ALA A 379 55.45 20.63 18.87
N TYR A 380 55.08 21.67 18.11
CA TYR A 380 53.69 22.15 18.07
C TYR A 380 52.71 21.11 17.51
N TRP A 381 53.12 20.34 16.49
CA TRP A 381 52.29 19.24 15.98
C TRP A 381 52.19 18.09 16.97
N ASP A 382 53.25 17.75 17.71
CA ASP A 382 53.24 16.72 18.74
C ASP A 382 52.33 17.09 19.93
N ASP A 383 52.25 18.38 20.29
CA ASP A 383 51.30 18.89 21.29
C ASP A 383 49.84 18.68 20.85
N VAL A 384 49.54 18.96 19.57
CA VAL A 384 48.20 18.73 19.01
C VAL A 384 47.90 17.24 18.87
N ASP A 385 48.89 16.43 18.51
CA ASP A 385 48.79 14.97 18.44
C ASP A 385 48.44 14.37 19.82
N ALA A 386 49.08 14.84 20.89
CA ALA A 386 48.76 14.42 22.25
C ALA A 386 47.33 14.81 22.65
N LEU A 387 46.88 16.01 22.28
CA LEU A 387 45.52 16.47 22.55
C LEU A 387 44.47 15.70 21.75
N HIS A 388 44.73 15.38 20.48
CA HIS A 388 43.87 14.53 19.66
C HIS A 388 43.71 13.13 20.25
N VAL A 389 44.80 12.52 20.71
CA VAL A 389 44.75 11.23 21.43
C VAL A 389 43.89 11.32 22.69
N GLU A 390 44.00 12.42 23.45
CA GLU A 390 43.14 12.65 24.63
C GLU A 390 41.66 12.70 24.25
N PHE A 391 41.29 13.53 23.26
CA PHE A 391 39.91 13.65 22.81
C PHE A 391 39.36 12.31 22.30
N LEU A 392 40.08 11.65 21.39
CA LEU A 392 39.66 10.37 20.82
C LEU A 392 39.54 9.28 21.90
N SER A 393 40.40 9.26 22.91
CA SER A 393 40.29 8.34 24.05
C SER A 393 38.99 8.54 24.82
N ASN A 394 38.61 9.80 25.08
CA ASN A 394 37.36 10.12 25.77
C ASN A 394 36.14 9.84 24.88
N MET A 395 36.20 10.18 23.59
CA MET A 395 35.17 9.84 22.60
C MET A 395 34.93 8.35 22.52
N LYS A 396 36.00 7.54 22.50
CA LYS A 396 35.89 6.08 22.49
C LYS A 396 35.16 5.58 23.73
N GLY A 397 35.47 6.12 24.91
CA GLY A 397 34.75 5.79 26.14
C GLY A 397 33.25 6.10 26.06
N SER A 398 32.86 7.26 25.51
CA SER A 398 31.44 7.62 25.30
C SER A 398 30.75 6.73 24.27
N VAL A 399 31.41 6.40 23.15
CA VAL A 399 30.86 5.50 22.13
C VAL A 399 30.69 4.09 22.68
N ASP A 400 31.70 3.54 23.36
CA ASP A 400 31.62 2.21 23.99
C ASP A 400 30.45 2.15 25.00
N ALA A 401 30.26 3.21 25.81
CA ALA A 401 29.11 3.31 26.71
C ALA A 401 27.76 3.40 25.98
N ALA A 402 27.70 4.09 24.84
CA ALA A 402 26.50 4.16 24.01
C ALA A 402 26.16 2.80 23.37
N CYS A 403 27.18 2.03 22.95
CA CYS A 403 27.06 0.65 22.46
C CYS A 403 26.51 -0.27 23.57
N ASP A 404 27.05 -0.19 24.78
CA ASP A 404 26.56 -0.96 25.94
C ASP A 404 25.09 -0.63 26.24
N ALA A 405 24.71 0.65 26.20
CA ALA A 405 23.34 1.09 26.38
C ALA A 405 22.42 0.58 25.25
N ALA A 406 22.90 0.54 24.00
CA ALA A 406 22.16 -0.01 22.87
C ALA A 406 21.97 -1.52 22.99
N ALA A 407 23.00 -2.26 23.41
CA ALA A 407 22.91 -3.69 23.70
C ALA A 407 21.88 -3.97 24.82
N ALA A 408 21.89 -3.18 25.90
CA ALA A 408 20.91 -3.31 26.99
C ALA A 408 19.47 -3.06 26.52
N ARG A 409 19.24 -2.06 25.66
CA ARG A 409 17.92 -1.80 25.06
C ARG A 409 17.47 -2.95 24.16
N ARG A 410 18.35 -3.47 23.29
CA ARG A 410 18.05 -4.64 22.44
C ARG A 410 17.68 -5.87 23.28
N ALA A 411 18.40 -6.13 24.36
CA ALA A 411 18.10 -7.24 25.26
C ALA A 411 16.74 -7.06 25.98
N LEU A 412 16.37 -5.83 26.34
CA LEU A 412 15.04 -5.55 26.91
C LEU A 412 13.93 -5.76 25.88
N ALA A 413 14.09 -5.24 24.66
CA ALA A 413 13.13 -5.43 23.57
C ALA A 413 12.94 -6.91 23.24
N GLU A 414 14.02 -7.70 23.17
CA GLU A 414 13.93 -9.15 22.96
C GLU A 414 13.18 -9.86 24.09
N GLN A 415 13.34 -9.42 25.35
CA GLN A 415 12.57 -9.96 26.47
C GLN A 415 11.07 -9.61 26.36
N GLU A 416 10.74 -8.39 25.97
CA GLU A 416 9.37 -7.93 25.76
C GLU A 416 8.70 -8.70 24.61
N ASP A 417 9.38 -8.85 23.47
CA ASP A 417 8.90 -9.62 22.32
C ASP A 417 8.66 -11.09 22.68
N ASN A 418 9.59 -11.71 23.41
CA ASN A 418 9.42 -13.06 23.92
C ASN A 418 8.23 -13.17 24.88
N ALA A 419 8.01 -12.18 25.75
CA ALA A 419 6.86 -12.16 26.65
C ALA A 419 5.53 -12.02 25.89
N VAL A 420 5.48 -11.17 24.85
CA VAL A 420 4.32 -11.02 23.96
C VAL A 420 4.04 -12.32 23.20
N GLN A 421 5.08 -13.00 22.70
CA GLN A 421 4.94 -14.27 22.01
C GLN A 421 4.40 -15.35 22.94
N VAL A 422 4.94 -15.48 24.16
CA VAL A 422 4.44 -16.43 25.17
C VAL A 422 2.97 -16.15 25.51
N ALA A 423 2.60 -14.89 25.74
CA ALA A 423 1.21 -14.51 26.01
C ALA A 423 0.28 -14.82 24.83
N THR A 424 0.77 -14.63 23.60
CA THR A 424 0.03 -14.97 22.37
C THR A 424 -0.17 -16.47 22.24
N ASP A 425 0.87 -17.28 22.47
CA ASP A 425 0.81 -18.74 22.43
C ASP A 425 -0.14 -19.29 23.50
N GLU A 426 -0.12 -18.74 24.71
CA GLU A 426 -1.07 -19.07 25.77
C GLU A 426 -2.51 -18.73 25.36
N ALA A 427 -2.75 -17.55 24.79
CA ALA A 427 -4.07 -17.15 24.32
C ALA A 427 -4.60 -18.07 23.20
N VAL A 428 -3.71 -18.44 22.26
CA VAL A 428 -4.02 -19.40 21.19
C VAL A 428 -4.36 -20.78 21.77
N ALA A 429 -3.59 -21.25 22.76
CA ALA A 429 -3.85 -22.53 23.43
C ALA A 429 -5.21 -22.53 24.16
N VAL A 430 -5.55 -21.44 24.86
CA VAL A 430 -6.85 -21.27 25.52
C VAL A 430 -7.99 -21.26 24.51
N ALA A 431 -7.83 -20.53 23.39
CA ALA A 431 -8.83 -20.49 22.32
C ALA A 431 -9.03 -21.88 21.68
N ALA A 432 -7.94 -22.62 21.44
CA ALA A 432 -7.99 -23.99 20.91
C ALA A 432 -8.71 -24.95 21.88
N ALA A 433 -8.43 -24.86 23.18
CA ALA A 433 -9.09 -25.66 24.20
C ALA A 433 -10.60 -25.35 24.28
N ALA A 434 -10.98 -24.08 24.17
CA ALA A 434 -12.39 -23.67 24.14
C ALA A 434 -13.13 -24.23 22.91
N LEU A 435 -12.50 -24.17 21.73
CA LEU A 435 -13.07 -24.72 20.49
C LEU A 435 -13.27 -26.24 20.58
N GLU A 436 -12.31 -26.97 21.15
CA GLU A 436 -12.43 -28.42 21.32
C GLU A 436 -13.54 -28.78 22.32
N ALA A 437 -13.67 -28.02 23.42
CA ALA A 437 -14.77 -28.19 24.36
C ALA A 437 -16.15 -27.95 23.70
N GLU A 438 -16.26 -26.95 22.81
CA GLU A 438 -17.48 -26.70 22.04
C GLU A 438 -17.80 -27.87 21.10
N ARG A 439 -16.80 -28.40 20.38
CA ARG A 439 -16.98 -29.58 19.51
C ARG A 439 -17.47 -30.79 20.28
N GLN A 440 -16.91 -31.05 21.46
CA GLN A 440 -17.36 -32.14 22.34
C GLN A 440 -18.81 -31.95 22.79
N GLN A 441 -19.21 -30.71 23.12
CA GLN A 441 -20.58 -30.40 23.49
C GLN A 441 -21.55 -30.61 22.31
N GLN A 442 -21.19 -30.16 21.10
CA GLN A 442 -21.99 -30.38 19.89
C GLN A 442 -22.13 -31.86 19.56
N GLU A 443 -21.05 -32.64 19.67
CA GLU A 443 -21.09 -34.10 19.47
C GLU A 443 -22.04 -34.78 20.48
N ALA A 444 -21.93 -34.42 21.76
CA ALA A 444 -22.82 -34.94 22.79
C ALA A 444 -24.30 -34.62 22.51
N GLN A 445 -24.60 -33.40 22.04
CA GLN A 445 -25.95 -33.00 21.64
C GLN A 445 -26.45 -33.81 20.43
N LEU A 446 -25.63 -33.98 19.40
CA LEU A 446 -25.96 -34.77 18.21
C LEU A 446 -26.21 -36.25 18.57
N LEU A 447 -25.39 -36.83 19.45
CA LEU A 447 -25.59 -38.18 19.96
C LEU A 447 -26.92 -38.32 20.73
N ALA A 448 -27.26 -37.34 21.56
CA ALA A 448 -28.55 -37.31 22.28
C ALA A 448 -29.75 -37.22 21.30
N GLN A 449 -29.65 -36.38 20.27
CA GLN A 449 -30.67 -36.27 19.22
C GLN A 449 -30.80 -37.57 18.42
N LEU A 450 -29.68 -38.18 18.03
CA LEU A 450 -29.64 -39.46 17.32
C LEU A 450 -30.32 -40.56 18.13
N ASN A 451 -30.01 -40.65 19.43
CA ASN A 451 -30.62 -41.63 20.32
C ASN A 451 -32.13 -41.40 20.47
N THR A 452 -32.56 -40.15 20.60
CA THR A 452 -33.99 -39.78 20.61
C THR A 452 -34.69 -40.18 19.30
N ALA A 453 -34.05 -39.94 18.16
CA ALA A 453 -34.57 -40.32 16.84
C ALA A 453 -34.66 -41.85 16.69
N LYS A 454 -33.65 -42.61 17.13
CA LYS A 454 -33.67 -44.08 17.16
C LYS A 454 -34.86 -44.61 17.99
N VAL A 455 -35.10 -44.05 19.17
CA VAL A 455 -36.24 -44.44 20.02
C VAL A 455 -37.57 -44.14 19.31
N ARG A 456 -37.71 -42.97 18.69
CA ARG A 456 -38.91 -42.62 17.88
C ARG A 456 -39.11 -43.59 16.72
N LEU A 457 -38.04 -43.97 16.02
CA LEU A 457 -38.08 -44.93 14.91
C LEU A 457 -38.54 -46.33 15.39
N VAL A 458 -38.04 -46.80 16.53
CA VAL A 458 -38.49 -48.09 17.10
C VAL A 458 -39.97 -48.05 17.46
N ARG A 459 -40.45 -46.96 18.06
CA ARG A 459 -41.88 -46.75 18.38
C ARG A 459 -42.73 -46.68 17.12
N SER A 460 -42.31 -45.94 16.10
CA SER A 460 -43.02 -45.84 14.83
C SER A 460 -43.06 -47.17 14.08
N LYS A 461 -41.98 -47.97 14.10
CA LYS A 461 -41.93 -49.34 13.55
C LYS A 461 -42.93 -50.27 14.25
N LYS A 462 -43.07 -50.19 15.58
CA LYS A 462 -44.11 -50.91 16.34
C LYS A 462 -45.52 -50.46 15.93
N SER A 463 -45.77 -49.15 15.84
CA SER A 463 -47.04 -48.59 15.38
C SER A 463 -47.39 -49.02 13.95
N TYR A 464 -46.42 -48.99 13.04
CA TYR A 464 -46.56 -49.45 11.66
C TYR A 464 -46.89 -50.94 11.59
N ARG A 465 -46.20 -51.80 12.36
CA ARG A 465 -46.53 -53.23 12.45
C ARG A 465 -47.97 -53.46 12.94
N LYS A 466 -48.44 -52.68 13.93
CA LYS A 466 -49.83 -52.74 14.42
C LYS A 466 -50.83 -52.31 13.35
N ARG A 467 -50.59 -51.19 12.66
CA ARG A 467 -51.41 -50.70 11.54
C ARG A 467 -51.43 -51.68 10.36
N ALA A 468 -50.30 -52.27 10.00
CA ALA A 468 -50.21 -53.28 8.95
C ALA A 468 -50.95 -54.59 9.29
N ARG A 469 -50.98 -54.99 10.57
CA ARG A 469 -51.82 -56.11 11.05
C ARG A 469 -53.31 -55.76 10.96
N SER A 470 -53.69 -54.56 11.41
CA SER A 470 -55.07 -54.05 11.29
C SER A 470 -55.54 -54.03 9.83
N TYR A 471 -54.75 -53.44 8.92
CA TYR A 471 -55.03 -53.42 7.49
C TYR A 471 -55.22 -54.83 6.90
N ARG A 472 -54.35 -55.79 7.24
CA ARG A 472 -54.50 -57.19 6.81
C ARG A 472 -55.80 -57.81 7.32
N SER A 473 -56.20 -57.53 8.56
CA SER A 473 -57.47 -57.97 9.13
C SER A 473 -58.66 -57.37 8.38
N SER A 474 -58.65 -56.06 8.16
CA SER A 474 -59.69 -55.35 7.40
C SER A 474 -59.79 -55.86 5.97
N ARG A 475 -58.68 -56.13 5.30
CA ARG A 475 -58.65 -56.73 3.95
C ARG A 475 -59.26 -58.13 3.92
N LYS A 476 -58.96 -58.97 4.92
CA LYS A 476 -59.61 -60.29 5.07
C LYS A 476 -61.12 -60.14 5.29
N SER A 477 -61.53 -59.21 6.15
CA SER A 477 -62.94 -58.90 6.39
C SER A 477 -63.65 -58.42 5.13
N TRP A 478 -63.04 -57.51 4.36
CA TRP A 478 -63.56 -57.04 3.08
C TRP A 478 -63.67 -58.16 2.05
N SER A 479 -62.68 -59.06 1.96
CA SER A 479 -62.78 -60.25 1.10
C SER A 479 -63.94 -61.17 1.48
N LYS A 480 -64.21 -61.33 2.79
CA LYS A 480 -65.36 -62.08 3.31
C LYS A 480 -66.68 -61.38 2.96
N ALA A 481 -66.76 -60.07 3.16
CA ALA A 481 -67.91 -59.25 2.81
C ALA A 481 -68.20 -59.28 1.29
N LYS A 482 -67.16 -59.18 0.45
CA LYS A 482 -67.28 -59.29 -1.01
C LYS A 482 -67.83 -60.65 -1.44
N ARG A 483 -67.38 -61.75 -0.81
CA ARG A 483 -67.93 -63.10 -1.03
C ARG A 483 -69.39 -63.20 -0.59
N ALA A 484 -69.73 -62.65 0.58
CA ALA A 484 -71.10 -62.61 1.07
C ALA A 484 -72.03 -61.81 0.13
N PHE A 485 -71.59 -60.64 -0.34
CA PHE A 485 -72.29 -59.82 -1.31
C PHE A 485 -72.50 -60.56 -2.63
N ALA A 486 -71.47 -61.23 -3.16
CA ALA A 486 -71.61 -62.05 -4.37
C ALA A 486 -72.63 -63.18 -4.20
N LYS A 487 -72.71 -63.80 -3.01
CA LYS A 487 -73.72 -64.82 -2.67
C LYS A 487 -75.12 -64.21 -2.58
N ALA A 488 -75.27 -63.05 -1.94
CA ALA A 488 -76.52 -62.31 -1.86
C ALA A 488 -77.02 -61.88 -3.26
N LYS A 489 -76.13 -61.36 -4.12
CA LYS A 489 -76.43 -61.01 -5.51
C LYS A 489 -76.93 -62.22 -6.33
N ARG A 490 -76.34 -63.40 -6.13
CA ARG A 490 -76.82 -64.65 -6.75
C ARG A 490 -78.22 -65.03 -6.25
N LYS A 491 -78.47 -64.95 -4.93
CA LYS A 491 -79.80 -65.19 -4.34
C LYS A 491 -80.84 -64.21 -4.89
N PHE A 492 -80.52 -62.92 -4.96
CA PHE A 492 -81.38 -61.90 -5.54
C PHE A 492 -81.71 -62.18 -7.00
N LYS A 493 -80.71 -62.52 -7.85
CA LYS A 493 -80.96 -62.93 -9.24
C LYS A 493 -81.89 -64.14 -9.33
N LYS A 494 -81.73 -65.14 -8.46
CA LYS A 494 -82.60 -66.32 -8.40
C LYS A 494 -84.03 -65.95 -7.99
N GLY A 495 -84.19 -65.14 -6.95
CA GLY A 495 -85.48 -64.63 -6.48
C GLY A 495 -86.19 -63.77 -7.55
N SER A 496 -85.46 -62.88 -8.22
CA SER A 496 -85.98 -62.08 -9.33
C SER A 496 -86.47 -62.94 -10.50
N LYS A 497 -85.75 -64.02 -10.86
CA LYS A 497 -86.21 -64.99 -11.86
C LYS A 497 -87.49 -65.71 -11.42
N GLN A 498 -87.58 -66.12 -10.14
CA GLN A 498 -88.78 -66.75 -9.59
C GLN A 498 -89.97 -65.78 -9.59
N TYR A 499 -89.76 -64.53 -9.18
CA TYR A 499 -90.76 -63.47 -9.23
C TYR A 499 -91.27 -63.24 -10.66
N LYS A 500 -90.38 -63.12 -11.66
CA LYS A 500 -90.78 -62.99 -13.07
C LYS A 500 -91.61 -64.17 -13.56
N LYS A 501 -91.27 -65.41 -13.17
CA LYS A 501 -92.07 -66.61 -13.48
C LYS A 501 -93.44 -66.55 -12.82
N ALA A 502 -93.51 -66.23 -11.53
CA ALA A 502 -94.76 -66.10 -10.79
C ALA A 502 -95.66 -65.01 -11.39
N LEU A 503 -95.10 -63.86 -11.76
CA LEU A 503 -95.82 -62.77 -12.41
C LEU A 503 -96.38 -63.18 -13.79
N ALA A 504 -95.60 -63.91 -14.59
CA ALA A 504 -96.08 -64.44 -15.87
C ALA A 504 -97.23 -65.45 -15.68
N GLN A 505 -97.12 -66.32 -14.67
CA GLN A 505 -98.14 -67.30 -14.33
C GLN A 505 -99.43 -66.62 -13.84
N TYR A 506 -99.31 -65.58 -13.00
CA TYR A 506 -100.41 -64.72 -12.58
C TYR A 506 -101.11 -64.06 -13.79
N LYS A 507 -100.35 -63.47 -14.72
CA LYS A 507 -100.91 -62.86 -15.95
C LYS A 507 -101.70 -63.89 -16.78
N LYS A 508 -101.19 -65.13 -16.89
CA LYS A 508 -101.86 -66.23 -17.58
C LYS A 508 -103.17 -66.62 -16.89
N SER A 509 -103.14 -66.78 -15.57
CA SER A 509 -104.34 -67.06 -14.76
C SER A 509 -105.39 -65.94 -14.85
N ARG A 510 -104.97 -64.67 -14.75
CA ARG A 510 -105.86 -63.51 -14.93
C ARG A 510 -106.55 -63.51 -16.29
N THR A 511 -105.81 -63.83 -17.36
CA THR A 511 -106.37 -63.94 -18.71
C THR A 511 -107.39 -65.06 -18.80
N LYS A 512 -107.11 -66.21 -18.16
CA LYS A 512 -108.06 -67.35 -18.08
C LYS A 512 -109.33 -66.96 -17.31
N SER A 513 -109.21 -66.28 -16.17
CA SER A 513 -110.35 -65.79 -15.40
C SER A 513 -111.18 -64.76 -16.17
N LEU A 514 -110.54 -63.85 -16.92
CA LEU A 514 -111.24 -62.89 -17.79
C LEU A 514 -112.01 -63.59 -18.92
N ARG A 515 -111.43 -64.63 -19.54
CA ARG A 515 -112.14 -65.46 -20.53
C ARG A 515 -113.32 -66.21 -19.91
N ALA A 516 -113.13 -66.79 -18.72
CA ALA A 516 -114.20 -67.47 -17.99
C ALA A 516 -115.34 -66.50 -17.63
N ALA A 517 -115.02 -65.28 -17.18
CA ALA A 517 -116.02 -64.25 -16.89
C ALA A 517 -116.81 -63.80 -18.13
N ARG A 518 -116.14 -63.67 -19.30
CA ARG A 518 -116.82 -63.39 -20.57
C ARG A 518 -117.76 -64.54 -20.97
N SER A 519 -117.30 -65.79 -20.85
CA SER A 519 -118.11 -66.98 -21.13
C SER A 519 -119.34 -67.04 -20.23
N PHE A 520 -119.16 -66.79 -18.92
CA PHE A 520 -120.26 -66.72 -17.96
C PHE A 520 -121.28 -65.63 -18.30
N ARG A 521 -120.84 -64.43 -18.69
CA ARG A 521 -121.76 -63.37 -19.16
C ARG A 521 -122.55 -63.81 -20.38
N LYS A 522 -121.90 -64.46 -21.35
CA LYS A 522 -122.55 -64.97 -22.57
C LYS A 522 -123.60 -66.04 -22.23
N ASN A 523 -123.24 -66.99 -21.37
CA ASN A 523 -124.16 -68.03 -20.89
C ASN A 523 -125.33 -67.44 -20.10
N ARG A 524 -125.07 -66.45 -19.23
CA ARG A 524 -126.11 -65.74 -18.47
C ARG A 524 -127.09 -65.02 -19.40
N SER A 525 -126.60 -64.37 -20.45
CA SER A 525 -127.45 -63.73 -21.46
C SER A 525 -128.30 -64.76 -22.22
N SER A 526 -127.70 -65.88 -22.61
CA SER A 526 -128.40 -66.99 -23.28
C SER A 526 -129.51 -67.58 -22.38
N TYR A 527 -129.21 -67.80 -21.10
CA TYR A 527 -130.18 -68.25 -20.11
C TYR A 527 -131.32 -67.23 -19.91
N ARG A 528 -131.01 -65.94 -19.88
CA ARG A 528 -132.02 -64.88 -19.77
C ARG A 528 -132.97 -64.89 -20.96
N ASN A 529 -132.45 -65.08 -22.18
CA ASN A 529 -133.24 -65.19 -23.39
C ASN A 529 -134.09 -66.47 -23.40
N ALA A 530 -133.53 -67.62 -23.02
CA ALA A 530 -134.26 -68.88 -22.90
C ALA A 530 -135.41 -68.78 -21.88
N ARG A 531 -135.18 -68.12 -20.75
CA ARG A 531 -136.22 -67.89 -19.73
C ARG A 531 -137.31 -66.93 -20.20
N ALA A 532 -136.95 -65.88 -20.93
CA ALA A 532 -137.93 -64.99 -21.55
C ALA A 532 -138.80 -65.75 -22.55
N ASN A 533 -138.18 -66.58 -23.40
CA ASN A 533 -138.90 -67.41 -24.36
C ASN A 533 -139.84 -68.42 -23.68
N TRP A 534 -139.37 -69.10 -22.62
CA TRP A 534 -140.18 -70.01 -21.83
C TRP A 534 -141.40 -69.32 -21.20
N ASN A 535 -141.22 -68.10 -20.68
CA ASN A 535 -142.34 -67.32 -20.13
C ASN A 535 -143.37 -66.98 -21.23
N THR A 536 -142.93 -66.60 -22.44
CA THR A 536 -143.82 -66.36 -23.58
C THR A 536 -144.60 -67.61 -23.96
N THR A 537 -143.93 -68.78 -24.05
CA THR A 537 -144.58 -70.06 -24.34
C THR A 537 -145.57 -70.46 -23.24
N LYS A 538 -145.24 -70.19 -21.97
CA LYS A 538 -146.13 -70.43 -20.83
C LYS A 538 -147.40 -69.58 -20.94
N THR A 539 -147.29 -68.31 -21.29
CA THR A 539 -148.45 -67.43 -21.48
C THR A 539 -149.32 -67.90 -22.66
N GLN A 540 -148.72 -68.32 -23.77
CA GLN A 540 -149.45 -68.89 -24.91
C GLN A 540 -150.19 -70.19 -24.53
N TRP A 541 -149.55 -71.06 -23.74
CA TRP A 541 -150.19 -72.28 -23.24
C TRP A 541 -151.37 -71.97 -22.31
N GLN A 542 -151.24 -70.99 -21.42
CA GLN A 542 -152.35 -70.56 -20.54
C GLN A 542 -153.54 -69.99 -21.34
N GLN A 543 -153.28 -69.24 -22.41
CA GLN A 543 -154.35 -68.73 -23.30
C GLN A 543 -155.04 -69.86 -24.08
N ALA A 544 -154.30 -70.87 -24.53
CA ALA A 544 -154.87 -72.04 -25.20
C ALA A 544 -155.78 -72.85 -24.25
N ASN A 545 -155.36 -73.06 -22.99
CA ASN A 545 -156.17 -73.81 -22.02
C ASN A 545 -157.46 -73.09 -21.60
N ALA A 546 -157.47 -71.75 -21.52
CA ALA A 546 -158.69 -70.99 -21.25
C ALA A 546 -159.75 -71.17 -22.35
N GLY A 547 -159.32 -71.39 -23.61
CA GLY A 547 -160.23 -71.72 -24.71
C GLY A 547 -160.84 -73.12 -24.61
N TRP A 548 -160.12 -74.08 -24.03
CA TRP A 548 -160.62 -75.44 -23.81
C TRP A 548 -161.73 -75.49 -22.76
N ASP A 549 -161.62 -74.72 -21.68
CA ASP A 549 -162.67 -74.67 -20.64
C ASP A 549 -163.99 -74.05 -21.16
N GLN A 550 -163.93 -73.09 -22.10
CA GLN A 550 -165.12 -72.55 -22.78
C GLN A 550 -165.78 -73.55 -23.74
N MET A 551 -165.00 -74.39 -24.43
CA MET A 551 -165.55 -75.43 -25.31
C MET A 551 -166.17 -76.59 -24.52
N ALA A 552 -165.58 -76.97 -23.37
CA ALA A 552 -166.13 -78.00 -22.50
C ALA A 552 -167.48 -77.58 -21.87
N SER A 553 -167.63 -76.31 -21.47
CA SER A 553 -168.91 -75.76 -21.01
C SER A 553 -169.99 -75.74 -22.09
N SER A 554 -169.63 -75.63 -23.36
CA SER A 554 -170.59 -75.58 -24.49
C SER A 554 -171.07 -76.98 -24.89
N ALA A 555 -170.26 -78.02 -24.69
CA ALA A 555 -170.63 -79.41 -24.97
C ALA A 555 -171.63 -79.98 -23.95
N GLN A 556 -171.61 -79.50 -22.69
CA GLN A 556 -172.56 -79.91 -21.65
C GLN A 556 -173.98 -79.36 -21.85
N THR A 557 -174.17 -78.34 -22.68
CA THR A 557 -175.50 -77.78 -22.99
C THR A 557 -176.19 -78.46 -24.18
N LEU A 558 -175.44 -79.13 -25.07
CA LEU A 558 -176.00 -79.73 -26.30
C LEU A 558 -176.53 -81.18 -26.13
N LEU A 559 -176.20 -81.88 -25.04
CA LEU A 559 -176.73 -83.22 -24.75
C LEU A 559 -178.00 -83.22 -23.88
N ALA A 560 -178.55 -82.04 -23.56
CA ALA A 560 -179.79 -81.89 -22.78
C ALA A 560 -181.07 -81.78 -23.66
N CYS A 561 -181.01 -82.09 -24.95
CA CYS A 561 -182.16 -82.09 -25.86
C CYS A 561 -182.09 -83.25 -26.87
N ASN A 562 -182.34 -84.47 -26.39
CA ASN A 562 -183.14 -85.52 -27.04
C ASN A 562 -183.25 -86.75 -26.14
#